data_AF-A0A0T0PR69-F1
#
_entry.id   AF-A0A0T0PR69-F1
#
_cell.length_a   1.000
_cell.length_b   1.000
_cell.length_c   1.000
_cell.angle_alpha   90.00
_cell.angle_beta   90.00
_cell.angle_gamma   90.00
#
_symmetry.space_group_name_H-M   'P 1'
#
loop_
_entity.id
_entity.type
_entity.pdbx_description
1 polymer ?
#
loop_
_entity_poly.entity_id
_entity_poly.type
_entity_poly.pdbx_seq_one_letter_code
_entity_poly.pdbx_strand_id
1 'polypeptide(L)'
;MGSFSLPHILILAIVAVLLLGGGRFSSLMGDVAKGVKNFKKGMSEEDEAEHARAKPRIEAQAAAKPADTTPLHDTDRVRPDPIREDR
;
A
#
# COMPACT_ATOMS: atom_id res chain seq x y z
N MET A 1 3.73 46.46 9.96
CA MET A 1 4.78 45.47 10.31
C MET A 1 4.16 44.08 10.26
N GLY A 2 4.16 43.42 9.08
CA GLY A 2 3.40 42.18 8.84
C GLY A 2 4.07 41.30 7.79
N SER A 3 5.40 41.35 7.72
CA SER A 3 6.23 40.75 6.67
C SER A 3 6.43 39.24 6.80
N PHE A 4 5.81 38.58 7.78
CA PHE A 4 5.81 37.12 7.93
C PHE A 4 4.51 36.49 7.46
N SER A 5 3.89 37.02 6.40
CA SER A 5 2.72 36.39 5.80
C SER A 5 3.13 35.18 4.95
N LEU A 6 2.24 34.19 4.86
CA LEU A 6 2.34 32.98 4.01
C LEU A 6 3.09 33.14 2.68
N PRO A 7 2.90 34.21 1.86
CA PRO A 7 3.66 34.39 0.62
C PRO A 7 5.17 34.49 0.81
N HIS A 8 5.67 35.05 1.92
CA HIS A 8 7.11 35.14 2.16
C HIS A 8 7.75 33.76 2.37
N ILE A 9 7.07 32.90 3.13
CA ILE A 9 7.51 31.51 3.35
C ILE A 9 7.48 30.73 2.03
N LEU A 10 6.46 30.94 1.19
CA LEU A 10 6.36 30.29 -0.12
C LEU A 10 7.52 30.68 -1.06
N ILE A 11 7.86 31.97 -1.12
CA ILE A 11 8.99 32.47 -1.92
C ILE A 11 10.31 31.87 -1.40
N LEU A 12 10.51 31.84 -0.08
CA LEU A 12 11.69 31.25 0.54
C LEU A 12 11.82 29.76 0.21
N ALA A 13 10.71 29.02 0.25
CA ALA A 13 10.68 27.60 -0.10
C ALA A 13 11.09 27.35 -1.56
N ILE A 14 10.61 28.17 -2.49
CA ILE A 14 10.99 28.07 -3.92
C ILE A 14 12.49 28.32 -4.08
N VAL A 15 13.03 29.36 -3.46
CA VAL A 15 14.47 29.67 -3.51
C VAL A 15 15.29 28.54 -2.90
N ALA A 16 14.86 27.98 -1.77
CA ALA A 16 15.54 26.86 -1.13
C ALA A 16 15.60 25.62 -2.03
N VAL A 17 14.52 25.28 -2.74
CA VAL A 17 14.50 24.15 -3.68
C VAL A 17 15.42 24.40 -4.87
N LEU A 18 15.47 25.64 -5.39
CA LEU A 18 16.39 26.00 -6.49
C LEU A 18 17.86 25.89 -6.07
N LEU A 19 18.19 26.28 -4.83
CA LEU A 19 19.56 26.19 -4.29
C LEU A 19 19.97 24.74 -3.97
N LEU A 20 19.05 23.94 -3.43
CA LEU A 20 19.32 22.51 -3.16
C LEU A 20 19.34 21.66 -4.42
N GLY A 21 18.61 22.08 -5.47
CA GLY A 21 18.37 21.29 -6.68
C GLY A 21 17.38 20.15 -6.46
N GLY A 22 16.60 19.82 -7.50
CA GLY A 22 15.52 18.82 -7.42
C GLY A 22 15.96 17.43 -6.95
N GLY A 23 17.21 17.02 -7.25
CA GLY A 23 17.75 15.72 -6.86
C GLY A 23 18.00 15.55 -5.35
N ARG A 24 18.49 16.59 -4.67
CA ARG A 24 18.73 16.56 -3.21
C ARG A 24 17.44 16.78 -2.44
N PHE A 25 16.60 17.70 -2.90
CA PHE A 25 15.31 17.97 -2.27
C PHE A 25 14.39 16.74 -2.28
N SER A 26 14.32 15.98 -3.40
CA SER A 26 13.47 14.78 -3.48
C SER A 26 13.91 13.66 -2.52
N SER A 27 15.22 13.42 -2.38
CA SER A 27 15.74 12.43 -1.43
C SER A 27 15.45 12.83 0.03
N LEU A 28 15.68 14.09 0.38
CA LEU A 28 15.41 14.62 1.72
C LEU A 28 13.91 14.63 2.05
N MET A 29 13.06 15.03 1.10
CA MET A 29 11.60 15.00 1.25
C MET A 29 11.09 13.57 1.47
N GLY A 30 11.70 12.57 0.83
CA GLY A 30 11.36 11.16 1.01
C GLY A 30 11.67 10.65 2.43
N ASP A 31 12.82 11.02 2.99
CA ASP A 31 13.19 10.62 4.34
C ASP A 31 12.38 11.37 5.41
N VAL A 32 12.10 12.67 5.19
CA VAL A 32 11.20 13.45 6.04
C VAL A 32 9.77 12.90 5.98
N ALA A 33 9.26 12.55 4.79
CA ALA A 33 7.93 11.98 4.63
C ALA A 33 7.78 10.63 5.36
N LYS A 34 8.80 9.77 5.32
CA LYS A 34 8.81 8.52 6.10
C LYS A 34 8.82 8.81 7.61
N GLY A 35 9.62 9.76 8.07
CA GLY A 35 9.67 10.17 9.47
C GLY A 35 8.31 10.70 9.98
N VAL A 36 7.68 11.61 9.22
CA VAL A 36 6.37 12.16 9.56
C VAL A 36 5.27 11.09 9.48
N LYS A 37 5.32 10.16 8.51
CA LYS A 37 4.36 9.05 8.40
C LYS A 37 4.47 8.10 9.60
N ASN A 38 5.68 7.77 10.04
CA ASN A 38 5.90 6.93 11.22
C ASN A 38 5.50 7.64 12.51
N PHE A 39 5.75 8.95 12.62
CA PHE A 39 5.29 9.75 13.74
C PHE A 39 3.76 9.79 13.82
N LYS A 40 3.10 10.04 12.69
CA LYS A 40 1.64 10.01 12.60
C LYS A 40 1.08 8.62 12.91
N LYS A 41 1.70 7.56 12.39
CA LYS A 41 1.28 6.18 12.68
C LYS A 41 1.45 5.85 14.17
N GLY A 42 2.54 6.26 14.81
CA GLY A 42 2.74 6.08 16.24
C GLY A 42 1.69 6.82 17.09
N MET A 43 1.35 8.06 16.74
CA MET A 43 0.27 8.80 17.40
C MET A 43 -1.11 8.18 17.14
N SER A 44 -1.40 7.80 15.89
CA SER A 44 -2.68 7.17 15.55
C SER A 44 -2.82 5.76 16.14
N GLU A 45 -1.73 5.01 16.37
CA GLU A 45 -1.78 3.73 17.07
C GLU A 45 -2.12 3.91 18.56
N GLU A 46 -1.75 5.04 19.17
CA GLU A 46 -2.16 5.40 20.54
C GLU A 46 -3.66 5.73 20.58
N ASP A 47 -4.17 6.52 19.62
CA ASP A 47 -5.59 6.83 19.46
C ASP A 47 -6.43 5.59 19.07
N GLU A 48 -5.90 4.72 18.21
CA GLU A 48 -6.58 3.54 17.68
C GLU A 48 -6.51 2.36 18.66
N ALA A 49 -5.50 2.29 19.55
CA ALA A 49 -5.49 1.36 20.68
C ALA A 49 -6.56 1.72 21.74
N GLU A 50 -6.88 3.01 21.89
CA GLU A 50 -8.01 3.47 22.71
C GLU A 50 -9.35 3.13 22.04
N HIS A 51 -9.45 3.28 20.71
CA HIS A 51 -10.66 2.97 19.93
C HIS A 51 -10.89 1.47 19.65
N ALA A 52 -9.84 0.65 19.59
CA ALA A 52 -9.92 -0.80 19.32
C ALA A 52 -10.42 -1.60 20.53
N ARG A 53 -10.35 -1.05 21.74
CA ARG A 53 -10.98 -1.66 22.93
C ARG A 53 -12.51 -1.51 22.97
N ALA A 54 -13.09 -0.70 22.08
CA ALA A 54 -14.52 -0.40 22.04
C ALA A 54 -15.32 -1.10 20.92
N LYS A 55 -14.71 -1.99 20.13
CA LYS A 55 -15.45 -2.78 19.12
C LYS A 55 -15.60 -4.23 19.59
N PRO A 56 -16.80 -4.70 19.98
CA PRO A 56 -17.00 -6.10 20.30
C PRO A 56 -16.79 -6.92 19.02
N ARG A 57 -15.67 -7.63 18.96
CA ARG A 57 -15.36 -8.59 17.89
C ARG A 57 -16.17 -9.87 18.12
N ILE A 58 -17.49 -9.75 18.01
CA ILE A 58 -18.42 -10.86 17.87
C ILE A 58 -19.14 -10.58 16.55
N GLU A 59 -19.34 -11.61 15.73
CA GLU A 59 -19.92 -11.61 14.37
C GLU A 59 -18.86 -11.67 13.22
N ALA A 60 -19.06 -12.60 12.29
CA ALA A 60 -18.34 -12.83 11.03
C ALA A 60 -17.09 -13.74 10.96
N GLN A 61 -16.90 -14.69 11.90
CA GLN A 61 -16.14 -15.94 11.63
C GLN A 61 -17.05 -17.18 11.55
N ALA A 62 -18.34 -16.98 11.26
CA ALA A 62 -19.31 -18.07 11.06
C ALA A 62 -20.07 -17.86 9.75
N ALA A 63 -19.48 -18.28 8.63
CA ALA A 63 -20.20 -18.76 7.44
C ALA A 63 -19.20 -19.28 6.40
N ALA A 64 -19.01 -20.60 6.40
CA ALA A 64 -18.39 -21.31 5.30
C ALA A 64 -19.16 -21.06 3.98
N LYS A 65 -18.43 -20.76 2.90
CA LYS A 65 -18.85 -21.01 1.52
C LYS A 65 -17.60 -21.42 0.71
N PRO A 66 -17.42 -22.71 0.38
CA PRO A 66 -16.50 -23.10 -0.69
C PRO A 66 -17.19 -22.78 -2.02
N ALA A 67 -16.54 -21.98 -2.87
CA ALA A 67 -16.99 -21.72 -4.23
C ALA A 67 -15.79 -21.82 -5.16
N ASP A 68 -15.65 -23.02 -5.71
CA ASP A 68 -15.27 -23.33 -7.09
C ASP A 68 -14.36 -22.34 -7.82
N THR A 69 -13.07 -22.67 -7.88
CA THR A 69 -12.25 -22.34 -9.04
C THR A 69 -11.50 -23.59 -9.49
N THR A 70 -12.23 -24.45 -10.20
CA THR A 70 -11.63 -25.38 -11.15
C THR A 70 -11.89 -24.83 -12.55
N PRO A 71 -10.98 -24.04 -13.16
CA PRO A 71 -10.72 -24.20 -14.57
C PRO A 71 -9.79 -25.41 -14.68
N LEU A 72 -10.41 -26.54 -15.00
CA LEU A 72 -9.79 -27.74 -15.51
C LEU A 72 -8.86 -27.33 -16.68
N HIS A 73 -7.58 -27.08 -16.39
CA HIS A 73 -6.55 -27.00 -17.42
C HIS A 73 -6.22 -28.44 -17.78
N ASP A 74 -7.08 -28.99 -18.64
CA ASP A 74 -6.93 -30.26 -19.32
C ASP A 74 -5.72 -30.17 -20.27
N THR A 75 -4.52 -30.31 -19.71
CA THR A 75 -3.32 -30.67 -20.46
C THR A 75 -3.23 -32.20 -20.53
N ASP A 76 -4.27 -32.88 -21.00
CA ASP A 76 -4.14 -34.25 -21.51
C ASP A 76 -4.83 -34.35 -22.88
N ARG A 77 -4.49 -33.39 -23.76
CA ARG A 77 -4.76 -33.47 -25.18
C ARG A 77 -4.00 -34.68 -25.74
N VAL A 78 -4.71 -35.80 -25.75
CA VAL A 78 -4.62 -36.86 -26.76
C VAL A 78 -3.26 -37.55 -26.80
N ARG A 79 -3.13 -38.57 -25.94
CA ARG A 79 -2.28 -39.72 -26.21
C ARG A 79 -2.63 -40.24 -27.62
N PRO A 80 -1.69 -40.29 -28.58
CA PRO A 80 -1.93 -41.03 -29.80
C PRO A 80 -2.00 -42.52 -29.44
N ASP A 81 -3.15 -43.14 -29.70
CA ASP A 81 -3.33 -44.58 -29.53
C ASP A 81 -2.34 -45.36 -30.42
N PRO A 82 -1.48 -46.24 -29.88
CA PRO A 82 -0.94 -47.33 -30.65
C PRO A 82 -1.95 -48.48 -30.61
N ILE A 83 -3.00 -48.41 -31.43
CA ILE A 83 -3.84 -49.58 -31.67
C ILE A 83 -3.00 -50.59 -32.44
N ARG A 84 -2.82 -51.71 -31.76
CA ARG A 84 -2.13 -52.92 -32.16
C ARG A 84 -2.67 -53.43 -33.51
N GLU A 85 -1.77 -53.56 -34.46
CA GLU A 85 -1.92 -54.42 -35.64
C GLU A 85 -2.05 -55.89 -35.17
N ASP A 86 -3.25 -56.48 -35.26
CA ASP A 86 -3.43 -57.94 -35.26
C ASP A 86 -4.54 -58.40 -36.23
N ARG A 87 -4.32 -58.13 -37.53
CA ARG A 87 -4.96 -58.92 -38.58
C ARG A 87 -4.06 -59.06 -39.81
#